data_AF-A0A2E8M083-F1
#
_entry.id   AF-A0A2E8M083-F1
#
_cell.length_a   1.000
_cell.length_b   1.000
_cell.length_c   1.000
_cell.angle_alpha   90.00
_cell.angle_beta   90.00
_cell.angle_gamma   90.00
#
_symmetry.space_group_name_H-M   'P 1'
#
loop_
_entity.id
_entity.type
_entity.pdbx_description
1 polymer ?
#
loop_
_entity_poly.entity_id
_entity_poly.type
_entity_poly.pdbx_seq_one_letter_code
_entity_poly.pdbx_strand_id
1 'polypeptide(L)'
;MSRPVIFVIAAVFILGLSGGGVLGWMFLSKDRVALLSYKVGKVEGMSMQAVVLREEKLLESEAILKKVIANLNLVDEWRMNSEEEAIAHMRKKLIVKEERIGSRIRVLYRDKKQDRAFAILKEIRIIFPQYRSEAVARNELPPLAPVSAEEANGSSQVNPVPAAP
;
A
#
# COMPACT_ATOMS: atom_id res chain seq x y z
N MET A 1 39.70 -6.96 40.28
CA MET A 1 39.52 -6.60 38.86
C MET A 1 40.09 -5.21 38.63
N SER A 2 40.95 -5.04 37.62
CA SER A 2 41.56 -3.77 37.29
C SER A 2 40.53 -2.82 36.64
N ARG A 3 40.48 -1.57 37.12
CA ARG A 3 39.63 -0.48 36.60
C ARG A 3 39.51 -0.42 35.05
N PRO A 4 40.56 -0.62 34.24
CA PRO A 4 40.44 -0.62 32.78
C PRO A 4 39.49 -1.70 32.22
N VAL A 5 39.42 -2.87 32.84
CA VAL A 5 38.58 -3.99 32.34
C VAL A 5 37.09 -3.66 32.46
N ILE A 6 36.70 -2.97 33.53
CA ILE A 6 35.30 -2.55 33.75
C ILE A 6 34.88 -1.49 32.72
N PHE A 7 35.78 -0.55 32.38
CA PHE A 7 35.52 0.46 31.35
C PHE A 7 35.32 -0.16 29.96
N VAL A 8 36.13 -1.17 29.61
CA VAL A 8 35.99 -1.88 28.32
C VAL A 8 34.66 -2.63 28.24
N ILE A 9 34.28 -3.34 29.31
CA ILE A 9 32.99 -4.05 29.36
C ILE A 9 31.82 -3.06 29.23
N ALA A 10 31.85 -1.94 29.97
CA ALA A 10 30.83 -0.91 29.89
C ALA A 10 30.73 -0.30 28.47
N ALA A 11 31.87 -0.02 27.82
CA ALA A 11 31.90 0.50 26.46
C ALA A 11 31.31 -0.48 25.43
N VAL A 12 31.64 -1.77 25.54
CA VAL A 12 31.09 -2.82 24.66
C VAL A 12 29.59 -2.98 24.85
N PHE A 13 29.09 -2.92 26.09
CA PHE A 13 27.65 -2.98 26.36
C PHE A 13 26.90 -1.77 25.80
N ILE A 14 27.45 -0.55 25.95
CA ILE A 14 26.82 0.67 25.42
C ILE A 14 26.79 0.63 23.88
N LEU A 15 27.88 0.20 23.23
CA LEU A 15 27.94 0.06 21.78
C LEU A 15 27.01 -1.05 21.26
N GLY A 16 26.94 -2.18 21.95
CA GLY A 16 26.03 -3.27 21.60
C GLY A 16 24.54 -2.91 21.77
N LEU A 17 24.20 -2.21 22.86
CA LEU A 17 22.82 -1.76 23.13
C LEU A 17 22.39 -0.63 22.20
N SER A 18 23.27 0.31 21.87
CA SER A 18 22.98 1.37 20.91
C SER A 18 22.82 0.82 19.49
N GLY A 19 23.66 -0.11 19.06
CA GLY A 19 23.51 -0.80 17.78
C GLY A 19 22.23 -1.64 17.69
N GLY A 20 21.93 -2.44 18.71
CA GLY A 20 20.70 -3.24 18.80
C GLY A 20 19.44 -2.39 18.90
N GLY A 21 19.49 -1.28 19.62
CA GLY A 21 18.39 -0.33 19.76
C GLY A 21 18.01 0.34 18.45
N VAL A 22 18.99 0.76 17.63
CA VAL A 22 18.74 1.38 16.32
C VAL A 22 18.15 0.37 15.33
N LEU A 23 18.68 -0.86 15.29
CA LEU A 23 18.13 -1.93 14.43
C LEU A 23 16.71 -2.34 14.85
N GLY A 24 16.47 -2.47 16.16
CA GLY A 24 15.13 -2.73 16.69
C GLY A 24 14.15 -1.62 16.34
N TRP A 25 14.56 -0.36 16.51
CA TRP A 25 13.74 0.80 16.16
C TRP A 25 13.36 0.79 14.67
N MET A 26 14.33 0.53 13.78
CA MET A 26 14.11 0.51 12.34
C MET A 26 13.15 -0.60 11.89
N PHE A 27 13.11 -1.72 12.63
CA PHE A 27 12.18 -2.82 12.36
C PHE A 27 10.75 -2.51 12.85
N LEU A 28 10.62 -1.76 13.94
CA LEU A 28 9.35 -1.32 14.53
C LEU A 28 8.72 -0.13 13.80
N SER A 29 9.52 0.73 13.16
CA SER A 29 9.04 1.94 12.48
C SER A 29 8.76 1.77 10.99
N LYS A 30 9.01 0.59 10.41
CA LYS A 30 8.83 0.34 8.98
C LYS A 30 7.34 0.12 8.65
N ASP A 31 6.77 1.03 7.87
CA ASP A 31 5.42 0.84 7.33
C ASP A 31 5.38 -0.45 6.49
N ARG A 32 4.33 -1.24 6.71
CA ARG A 32 3.95 -2.39 5.90
C ARG A 32 3.11 -1.90 4.72
N VAL A 33 3.20 -2.63 3.61
CA VAL A 33 2.57 -2.21 2.35
C VAL A 33 1.68 -3.31 1.84
N ALA A 34 0.43 -2.98 1.54
CA ALA A 34 -0.47 -3.84 0.77
C ALA A 34 -0.51 -3.35 -0.69
N LEU A 35 -0.72 -4.26 -1.64
CA LEU A 35 -0.74 -3.98 -3.06
C LEU A 35 -2.00 -4.58 -3.70
N LEU A 36 -2.66 -3.77 -4.53
CA LEU A 36 -3.72 -4.17 -5.44
C LEU A 36 -3.30 -3.77 -6.86
N SER A 37 -3.34 -4.72 -7.80
CA SER A 37 -3.01 -4.47 -9.20
C SER A 37 -4.18 -4.85 -10.10
N TYR A 38 -4.49 -4.02 -11.10
CA TYR A 38 -5.48 -4.33 -12.12
C TYR A 38 -5.10 -3.77 -13.48
N LYS A 39 -5.62 -4.37 -14.54
CA LYS A 39 -5.31 -4.03 -15.93
C LYS A 39 -6.38 -3.12 -16.51
N VAL A 40 -5.96 -2.06 -17.20
CA VAL A 40 -6.85 -1.14 -17.90
C VAL A 40 -6.76 -1.32 -19.41
N GLY A 41 -7.88 -1.14 -20.09
CA GLY A 41 -7.93 -1.13 -21.54
C GLY A 41 -7.13 0.06 -22.09
N LYS A 42 -6.45 -0.13 -23.21
CA LYS A 42 -5.83 0.97 -23.95
C LYS A 42 -6.94 1.72 -24.70
N VAL A 43 -7.00 3.04 -24.53
CA VAL A 43 -7.90 3.92 -25.28
C VAL A 43 -7.03 4.88 -26.09
N GLU A 44 -7.32 4.98 -27.39
CA GLU A 44 -6.60 5.90 -28.29
C GLU A 44 -6.80 7.35 -27.83
N GLY A 45 -5.70 8.11 -27.70
CA GLY A 45 -5.72 9.50 -27.26
C GLY A 45 -5.60 9.74 -25.75
N MET A 46 -5.57 8.69 -24.89
CA MET A 46 -5.33 8.84 -23.45
C MET A 46 -3.99 8.19 -23.04
N SER A 47 -3.07 9.00 -22.49
CA SER A 47 -1.82 8.47 -21.95
C SER A 47 -2.07 7.71 -20.64
N MET A 48 -1.30 6.65 -20.39
CA MET A 48 -1.41 5.85 -19.18
C MET A 48 -1.14 6.69 -17.90
N GLN A 49 -0.26 7.68 -18.01
CA GLN A 49 -0.04 8.66 -16.94
C GLN A 49 -1.30 9.48 -16.64
N ALA A 50 -2.05 9.90 -17.65
CA ALA A 50 -3.32 10.61 -17.45
C ALA A 50 -4.38 9.70 -16.82
N VAL A 51 -4.41 8.41 -17.20
CA VAL A 51 -5.28 7.41 -16.56
C VAL A 51 -4.94 7.29 -15.07
N VAL A 52 -3.66 7.15 -14.72
CA VAL A 52 -3.22 7.03 -13.32
C VAL A 52 -3.60 8.24 -12.50
N LEU A 53 -3.42 9.47 -13.02
CA LEU A 53 -3.81 10.69 -12.31
C LEU A 53 -5.32 10.77 -12.08
N ARG A 54 -6.13 10.32 -13.03
CA ARG A 54 -7.59 10.28 -12.88
C ARG A 54 -8.03 9.19 -11.90
N GLU A 55 -7.38 8.03 -11.93
CA GLU A 55 -7.63 6.93 -10.98
C GLU A 55 -7.21 7.32 -9.56
N GLU A 56 -6.08 8.01 -9.39
CA GLU A 56 -5.63 8.60 -8.13
C GLU A 56 -6.66 9.58 -7.58
N LYS A 57 -7.09 10.56 -8.39
CA LYS A 57 -8.13 11.52 -7.97
C LYS A 57 -9.45 10.83 -7.57
N LEU A 58 -9.83 9.78 -8.27
CA LEU A 58 -11.05 9.03 -7.95
C LEU A 58 -10.88 8.27 -6.63
N LEU A 59 -9.78 7.56 -6.44
CA LEU A 59 -9.49 6.81 -5.21
C LEU A 59 -9.30 7.74 -3.99
N GLU A 60 -8.78 8.94 -4.19
CA GLU A 60 -8.64 9.97 -3.14
C GLU A 60 -9.92 10.79 -2.89
N SER A 61 -10.98 10.52 -3.65
CA SER A 61 -12.25 11.21 -3.50
C SER A 61 -12.84 10.94 -2.11
N GLU A 62 -13.46 11.97 -1.52
CA GLU A 62 -14.09 11.83 -0.21
C GLU A 62 -15.19 10.77 -0.20
N ALA A 63 -15.91 10.60 -1.31
CA ALA A 63 -16.98 9.62 -1.42
C ALA A 63 -16.47 8.17 -1.20
N ILE A 64 -15.29 7.84 -1.70
CA ILE A 64 -14.67 6.53 -1.51
C ILE A 64 -14.04 6.44 -0.12
N LEU A 65 -13.24 7.44 0.26
CA LEU A 65 -12.50 7.42 1.52
C LEU A 65 -13.42 7.41 2.75
N LYS A 66 -14.50 8.20 2.76
CA LYS A 66 -15.49 8.21 3.85
C LYS A 66 -16.13 6.84 4.06
N LYS A 67 -16.54 6.18 2.97
CA LYS A 67 -17.11 4.83 3.04
C LYS A 67 -16.11 3.82 3.61
N VAL A 68 -14.84 3.87 3.18
CA VAL A 68 -13.81 2.96 3.70
C VAL A 68 -13.54 3.22 5.18
N ILE A 69 -13.45 4.49 5.60
CA ILE A 69 -13.22 4.90 6.99
C ILE A 69 -14.38 4.44 7.88
N ALA A 70 -15.62 4.64 7.44
CA ALA A 70 -16.81 4.23 8.16
C ALA A 70 -16.92 2.71 8.28
N ASN A 71 -16.74 1.97 7.18
CA ASN A 71 -16.89 0.50 7.17
C ASN A 71 -15.83 -0.21 8.03
N LEU A 72 -14.63 0.36 8.14
CA LEU A 72 -13.53 -0.20 8.92
C LEU A 72 -13.34 0.48 10.29
N ASN A 73 -14.23 1.40 10.65
CA ASN A 73 -14.14 2.22 11.86
C ASN A 73 -12.72 2.82 12.10
N LEU A 74 -12.12 3.38 11.05
CA LEU A 74 -10.69 3.77 11.07
C LEU A 74 -10.41 4.98 11.97
N VAL A 75 -11.40 5.82 12.25
CA VAL A 75 -11.27 6.97 13.16
C VAL A 75 -10.88 6.48 14.55
N ASP A 76 -11.60 5.49 15.07
CA ASP A 76 -11.32 4.87 16.37
C ASP A 76 -10.02 4.07 16.35
N GLU A 77 -9.78 3.28 15.28
CA GLU A 77 -8.57 2.46 15.17
C GLU A 77 -7.27 3.28 15.11
N TRP A 78 -7.31 4.44 14.46
CA TRP A 78 -6.20 5.37 14.41
C TRP A 78 -6.16 6.35 15.58
N ARG A 79 -7.19 6.36 16.43
CA ARG A 79 -7.38 7.31 17.54
C ARG A 79 -7.32 8.76 17.05
N MET A 80 -8.01 9.03 15.95
CA MET A 80 -8.11 10.35 15.36
C MET A 80 -9.31 11.10 15.92
N ASN A 81 -9.24 12.43 15.90
CA ASN A 81 -10.26 13.26 16.52
C ASN A 81 -11.41 13.60 15.55
N SER A 82 -11.20 13.41 14.25
CA SER A 82 -12.23 13.68 13.24
C SER A 82 -12.11 12.77 12.02
N GLU A 83 -13.20 12.67 11.26
CA GLU A 83 -13.23 11.92 10.00
C GLU A 83 -12.35 12.60 8.94
N GLU A 84 -12.30 13.93 8.91
CA GLU A 84 -11.45 14.70 8.00
C GLU A 84 -9.96 14.43 8.21
N GLU A 85 -9.55 14.26 9.48
CA GLU A 85 -8.19 13.86 9.83
C GLU A 85 -7.88 12.46 9.28
N ALA A 86 -8.82 11.52 9.41
CA ALA A 86 -8.69 10.17 8.85
C ALA A 86 -8.62 10.16 7.32
N ILE A 87 -9.41 11.00 6.65
CA ILE A 87 -9.36 11.18 5.19
C ILE A 87 -7.99 11.71 4.76
N ALA A 88 -7.49 12.77 5.40
CA ALA A 88 -6.18 13.34 5.09
C ALA A 88 -5.05 12.33 5.33
N HIS A 89 -5.14 11.56 6.42
CA HIS A 89 -4.21 10.49 6.73
C HIS A 89 -4.23 9.37 5.69
N MET A 90 -5.40 8.97 5.19
CA MET A 90 -5.52 7.99 4.11
C MET A 90 -4.91 8.48 2.82
N ARG A 91 -5.23 9.70 2.38
CA ARG A 91 -4.68 10.30 1.15
C ARG A 91 -3.16 10.27 1.14
N LYS A 92 -2.54 10.65 2.26
CA LYS A 92 -1.08 10.63 2.41
C LYS A 92 -0.45 9.23 2.24
N LYS A 93 -1.20 8.17 2.50
CA LYS A 93 -0.72 6.78 2.56
C LYS A 93 -1.11 5.93 1.36
N LEU A 94 -2.09 6.39 0.59
CA LEU A 94 -2.48 5.82 -0.67
C LEU A 94 -1.48 6.25 -1.75
N ILE A 95 -1.06 5.30 -2.58
CA ILE A 95 -0.11 5.57 -3.67
C ILE A 95 -0.61 4.82 -4.89
N VAL A 96 -0.93 5.55 -5.96
CA VAL A 96 -1.34 4.97 -7.24
C VAL A 96 -0.22 5.13 -8.25
N LYS A 97 0.18 4.04 -8.91
CA LYS A 97 1.29 4.02 -9.86
C LYS A 97 0.97 3.19 -11.08
N GLU A 98 1.54 3.60 -12.21
CA GLU A 98 1.62 2.76 -13.40
C GLU A 98 2.64 1.64 -13.19
N GLU A 99 2.27 0.43 -13.59
CA GLU A 99 3.23 -0.63 -13.84
C GLU A 99 3.79 -0.46 -15.26
N ARG A 100 5.11 -0.24 -15.36
CA ARG A 100 5.82 -0.02 -16.63
C ARG A 100 5.62 -1.14 -17.67
N ILE A 101 5.12 -2.31 -17.24
CA ILE A 101 4.91 -3.48 -18.07
C ILE A 101 3.42 -3.85 -18.01
N GLY A 102 2.74 -3.79 -19.16
CA GLY A 102 1.42 -4.41 -19.34
C GLY A 102 0.18 -3.54 -19.10
N SER A 103 0.28 -2.20 -19.09
CA SER A 103 -0.86 -1.29 -18.89
C SER A 103 -1.66 -1.63 -17.62
N ARG A 104 -0.94 -1.84 -16.51
CA ARG A 104 -1.53 -2.13 -15.20
C ARG A 104 -1.41 -0.93 -14.28
N ILE A 105 -2.40 -0.76 -13.42
CA ILE A 105 -2.42 0.22 -12.34
C ILE A 105 -2.19 -0.53 -11.03
N ARG A 106 -1.25 -0.02 -10.24
CA ARG A 106 -0.90 -0.52 -8.91
C ARG A 106 -1.36 0.48 -7.88
N VAL A 107 -2.27 0.06 -7.02
CA VAL A 107 -2.72 0.80 -5.85
C VAL A 107 -2.04 0.21 -4.63
N LEU A 108 -1.27 1.03 -3.95
CA LEU A 108 -0.50 0.68 -2.76
C LEU A 108 -1.09 1.44 -1.58
N TYR A 109 -1.21 0.77 -0.44
CA TYR A 109 -1.53 1.44 0.82
C TYR A 109 -0.48 1.10 1.87
N ARG A 110 -0.01 2.13 2.57
CA ARG A 110 1.02 2.00 3.61
C ARG A 110 0.44 2.16 5.00
N ASP A 111 0.67 1.19 5.87
CA ASP A 111 0.27 1.27 7.27
C ASP A 111 1.29 0.59 8.19
N LYS A 112 1.34 1.01 9.46
CA LYS A 112 2.10 0.34 10.52
C LYS A 112 1.67 -1.11 10.70
N LYS A 113 0.38 -1.43 10.49
CA LYS A 113 -0.17 -2.79 10.57
C LYS A 113 -0.47 -3.35 9.19
N GLN A 114 0.13 -4.50 8.85
CA GLN A 114 -0.08 -5.15 7.55
C GLN A 114 -1.55 -5.57 7.35
N ASP A 115 -2.18 -6.16 8.36
CA ASP A 115 -3.58 -6.63 8.27
C ASP A 115 -4.54 -5.48 7.99
N ARG A 116 -4.29 -4.31 8.59
CA ARG A 116 -5.08 -3.10 8.34
C ARG A 116 -4.86 -2.56 6.93
N ALA A 117 -3.61 -2.52 6.46
CA ALA A 117 -3.33 -2.12 5.08
C ALA A 117 -4.06 -3.02 4.08
N PHE A 118 -4.11 -4.33 4.37
CA PHE A 118 -4.84 -5.30 3.56
C PHE A 118 -6.36 -5.10 3.64
N ALA A 119 -6.91 -4.89 4.85
CA ALA A 119 -8.33 -4.61 5.04
C ALA A 119 -8.79 -3.37 4.27
N ILE A 120 -7.99 -2.28 4.34
CA ILE A 120 -8.27 -1.04 3.60
C ILE A 120 -8.27 -1.28 2.08
N LEU A 121 -7.28 -1.99 1.54
CA LEU A 121 -7.28 -2.29 0.10
C LEU A 121 -8.40 -3.25 -0.31
N LYS A 122 -8.78 -4.19 0.56
CA LYS A 122 -9.92 -5.09 0.32
C LYS A 122 -11.22 -4.30 0.25
N GLU A 123 -11.41 -3.34 1.15
CA GLU A 123 -12.59 -2.49 1.18
C GLU A 123 -12.64 -1.56 -0.04
N ILE A 124 -11.51 -0.95 -0.39
CA ILE A 124 -11.37 -0.17 -1.63
C ILE A 124 -11.72 -1.04 -2.84
N ARG A 125 -11.27 -2.29 -2.92
CA ARG A 125 -11.59 -3.21 -4.03
C ARG A 125 -13.09 -3.48 -4.17
N ILE A 126 -13.85 -3.43 -3.07
CA ILE A 126 -15.31 -3.65 -3.08
C ILE A 126 -16.04 -2.39 -3.55
N ILE A 127 -15.64 -1.23 -3.03
CA ILE A 127 -16.33 0.06 -3.25
C ILE A 127 -15.95 0.68 -4.60
N PHE A 128 -14.67 0.65 -4.95
CA PHE A 128 -14.10 1.35 -6.10
C PHE A 128 -14.73 1.01 -7.46
N PRO A 129 -15.06 -0.27 -7.79
CA PRO A 129 -15.64 -0.62 -9.08
C PRO A 129 -16.94 0.13 -9.39
N GLN A 130 -17.75 0.45 -8.39
CA GLN A 130 -19.01 1.20 -8.56
C GLN A 130 -18.72 2.60 -9.11
N TYR A 131 -17.88 3.37 -8.41
CA TYR A 131 -17.46 4.71 -8.82
C TYR A 131 -16.70 4.72 -10.15
N ARG A 132 -15.87 3.71 -10.37
CA ARG A 132 -15.12 3.56 -11.62
C ARG A 132 -16.05 3.32 -12.80
N SER A 133 -17.09 2.50 -12.64
CA SER A 133 -18.06 2.24 -13.71
C SER A 133 -18.81 3.51 -14.13
N GLU A 134 -19.14 4.38 -13.19
CA GLU A 134 -19.73 5.70 -13.47
C GLU A 134 -18.74 6.62 -14.20
N ALA A 135 -17.48 6.65 -13.80
CA ALA A 135 -16.44 7.42 -14.48
C ALA A 135 -16.16 6.90 -15.90
N VAL A 136 -16.23 5.58 -16.12
CA VAL A 136 -16.14 4.99 -17.47
C VAL A 136 -17.35 5.39 -18.31
N ALA A 137 -18.57 5.37 -17.75
CA ALA A 137 -19.77 5.81 -18.46
C ALA A 137 -19.73 7.29 -18.88
N ARG A 138 -19.00 8.12 -18.13
CA ARG A 138 -18.73 9.53 -18.46
C ARG A 138 -17.56 9.73 -19.44
N ASN A 139 -16.97 8.65 -19.96
CA ASN A 139 -15.75 8.67 -20.79
C ASN A 139 -14.54 9.31 -20.08
N GLU A 140 -14.52 9.34 -18.75
CA GLU A 140 -13.42 9.91 -17.97
C GLU A 140 -12.28 8.91 -17.76
N LEU A 141 -12.58 7.61 -17.75
CA LEU A 141 -11.61 6.53 -17.55
C LEU A 141 -11.79 5.41 -18.59
N PRO A 142 -10.71 4.71 -18.96
CA PRO A 142 -10.79 3.55 -19.83
C PRO A 142 -11.50 2.37 -19.14
N PRO A 143 -12.18 1.47 -19.87
CA PRO A 143 -12.72 0.25 -19.28
C PRO A 143 -11.61 -0.64 -18.70
N LEU A 144 -11.94 -1.49 -17.73
CA LEU A 144 -11.01 -2.51 -17.26
C LEU A 144 -10.78 -3.52 -18.39
N ALA A 145 -9.53 -3.96 -18.55
CA ALA A 145 -9.26 -5.07 -19.46
C ALA A 145 -9.80 -6.36 -18.81
N PRO A 146 -10.47 -7.25 -19.58
CA PRO A 146 -10.86 -8.55 -19.05
C PRO A 146 -9.61 -9.27 -18.56
N VAL A 147 -9.70 -9.87 -17.38
CA VAL A 147 -8.63 -10.71 -16.82
C VAL A 147 -8.55 -11.94 -17.73
N SER A 148 -7.55 -11.99 -18.62
CA SER A 148 -7.28 -13.18 -19.41
C SER A 148 -6.99 -14.34 -18.44
N ALA A 149 -7.59 -15.50 -18.67
CA ALA A 149 -7.52 -16.67 -17.79
C ALA A 149 -6.09 -17.15 -17.47
N GLU A 150 -5.08 -16.71 -18.23
CA GLU A 150 -3.66 -16.97 -17.93
C GLU A 150 -3.08 -16.19 -16.74
N GLU A 151 -3.73 -15.12 -16.29
CA GLU A 151 -3.28 -14.34 -15.12
C GLU A 151 -3.83 -14.88 -13.78
N ALA A 152 -4.80 -15.81 -13.81
CA ALA A 152 -5.36 -16.44 -12.60
C ALA A 152 -4.42 -17.46 -11.94
N ASN A 153 -3.38 -17.92 -12.66
CA ASN A 153 -2.36 -18.86 -12.16
C ASN A 153 -1.08 -18.15 -11.65
N GLY A 154 -1.10 -16.82 -11.51
CA GLY A 154 -0.01 -16.06 -10.87
C GLY A 154 -0.01 -16.15 -9.34
N SER A 155 -0.45 -17.26 -8.75
CA SER A 155 -0.10 -17.58 -7.37
C SER A 155 1.42 -17.70 -7.30
N SER A 156 2.02 -16.96 -6.36
CA SER A 156 3.46 -16.97 -6.09
C SER A 156 4.06 -18.38 -6.17
N GLN A 157 4.68 -18.73 -7.29
CA GLN A 157 5.76 -19.71 -7.27
C GLN A 157 6.93 -19.00 -6.60
N VAL A 158 7.01 -19.19 -5.28
CA VAL A 158 8.27 -19.09 -4.55
C VAL A 158 9.22 -20.05 -5.27
N ASN A 159 10.16 -19.51 -6.07
CA ASN A 159 11.27 -20.30 -6.60
C ASN A 159 11.94 -21.01 -5.41
N PRO A 160 11.94 -22.36 -5.34
CA PRO A 160 12.78 -23.02 -4.36
C PRO A 160 14.23 -22.79 -4.78
N VAL A 161 15.02 -22.30 -3.83
CA VAL A 161 16.48 -22.14 -3.98
C VAL A 161 17.06 -23.50 -4.40
N PRO A 162 17.92 -23.57 -5.43
CA PRO A 162 18.56 -24.83 -5.80
C PRO A 162 19.44 -25.28 -4.63
N ALA A 163 19.19 -26.47 -4.11
CA ALA A 163 20.17 -27.14 -3.27
C ALA A 163 21.41 -27.40 -4.14
N ALA A 164 22.54 -26.81 -3.73
CA ALA A 164 23.83 -27.02 -4.36
C ALA A 164 24.29 -28.48 -4.16
N PRO A 165 25.09 -29.03 -5.11
CA PRO A 165 25.43 -30.45 -5.19
C PRO A 165 26.29 -30.97 -4.02
#